data_AF-W2SN79-F1
#
_entry.id   AF-W2SN79-F1
#
_cell.length_a   1.000
_cell.length_b   1.000
_cell.length_c   1.000
_cell.angle_alpha   90.00
_cell.angle_beta   90.00
_cell.angle_gamma   90.00
#
_symmetry.space_group_name_H-M   'P 1'
#
loop_
_entity.id
_entity.type
_entity.pdbx_description
1 polymer ?
#
loop_
_entity_poly.entity_id
_entity_poly.type
_entity_poly.pdbx_seq_one_letter_code
_entity_poly.pdbx_strand_id
1 'polypeptide(L)'
;MHRLILTRSGRKRLSDAFTLVPPWNETTIVNDVDIEYFFNSIQGAFMGMVQEDHRDEMCQIMTRHSNDPVRNIAYFNERASEYFQGFTMIFFSFKQQAPFRGTPNNYTEFIEFIRSAQNFGPQADAMRLWFWQTCTEFGYYQTTDTGYSIFGNPVPLK
;
A
#
# COMPACT_ATOMS: atom_id res chain seq x y z
N MET A 1 7.89 -3.90 -11.48
CA MET A 1 7.91 -4.28 -10.05
C MET A 1 7.93 -5.79 -9.86
N HIS A 2 7.02 -6.55 -10.48
CA HIS A 2 7.01 -8.02 -10.46
C HIS A 2 8.38 -8.70 -10.63
N ARG A 3 9.15 -8.36 -11.67
CA ARG A 3 10.51 -8.94 -11.85
C ARG A 3 11.51 -8.54 -10.76
N LEU A 4 11.36 -7.35 -10.18
CA LEU A 4 12.26 -6.86 -9.14
C LEU A 4 12.05 -7.64 -7.83
N ILE A 5 10.81 -8.03 -7.50
CA ILE A 5 10.49 -8.76 -6.27
C ILE A 5 11.22 -10.11 -6.17
N LEU A 6 11.50 -10.72 -7.33
CA LEU A 6 12.06 -12.07 -7.41
C LEU A 6 13.54 -12.14 -6.98
N THR A 7 14.24 -11.01 -6.96
CA THR A 7 15.69 -10.97 -6.67
C THR A 7 15.97 -10.15 -5.42
N ARG A 8 17.02 -10.50 -4.67
CA ARG A 8 17.44 -9.76 -3.47
C ARG A 8 17.76 -8.29 -3.78
N SER A 9 18.52 -8.05 -4.84
CA SER A 9 18.87 -6.70 -5.30
C SER A 9 17.65 -5.91 -5.79
N GLY A 10 16.72 -6.57 -6.48
CA GLY A 10 15.48 -5.94 -6.92
C GLY A 10 14.55 -5.59 -5.74
N ARG A 11 14.45 -6.44 -4.72
CA ARG A 11 13.73 -6.11 -3.47
C ARG A 11 14.37 -4.94 -2.73
N LYS A 12 15.70 -4.89 -2.67
CA LYS A 12 16.39 -3.70 -2.14
C LYS A 12 16.05 -2.44 -2.94
N ARG A 13 16.08 -2.50 -4.28
CA ARG A 13 15.68 -1.36 -5.12
C ARG A 13 14.24 -0.91 -4.85
N LEU A 14 13.31 -1.85 -4.66
CA LEU A 14 11.94 -1.53 -4.27
C LEU A 14 11.88 -0.92 -2.86
N SER A 15 12.65 -1.47 -1.91
CA SER A 15 12.78 -0.93 -0.55
C SER A 15 13.20 0.52 -0.54
N ASP A 16 14.21 0.85 -1.35
CA ASP A 16 14.76 2.19 -1.45
C ASP A 16 13.77 3.14 -2.17
N ALA A 17 13.08 2.66 -3.21
CA ALA A 17 12.15 3.49 -3.98
C ALA A 17 10.88 3.85 -3.18
N PHE A 18 10.31 2.88 -2.45
CA PHE A 18 9.05 3.06 -1.72
C PHE A 18 9.26 3.42 -0.25
N THR A 19 10.51 3.54 0.21
CA THR A 19 10.85 3.74 1.62
C THR A 19 10.12 2.68 2.47
N LEU A 20 10.36 1.40 2.18
CA LEU A 20 9.59 0.31 2.81
C LEU A 20 9.84 0.23 4.32
N VAL A 21 8.77 -0.06 5.06
CA VAL A 21 8.79 -0.24 6.51
C VAL A 21 8.09 -1.56 6.87
N PRO A 22 8.85 -2.58 7.32
CA PRO A 22 10.31 -2.65 7.42
C PRO A 22 11.04 -2.74 6.05
N PRO A 23 12.32 -2.35 5.99
CA PRO A 23 13.08 -2.39 4.74
C PRO A 23 13.37 -3.83 4.30
N TRP A 24 13.27 -4.08 2.99
CA TRP A 24 13.76 -5.30 2.37
C TRP A 24 15.22 -5.13 1.98
N ASN A 25 16.11 -5.91 2.60
CA ASN A 25 17.53 -5.97 2.30
C ASN A 25 17.93 -7.33 1.72
N GLU A 26 19.22 -7.54 1.49
CA GLU A 26 19.72 -8.78 0.89
C GLU A 26 19.55 -10.02 1.76
N THR A 27 19.31 -9.84 3.06
CA THR A 27 19.08 -10.90 4.04
C THR A 27 17.63 -11.07 4.43
N THR A 28 16.74 -10.13 4.08
CA THR A 28 15.32 -10.21 4.41
C THR A 28 14.69 -11.41 3.69
N ILE A 29 14.10 -12.30 4.49
CA ILE A 29 13.22 -13.36 3.99
C ILE A 29 11.85 -12.71 3.77
N VAL A 30 11.43 -12.66 2.52
CA VAL A 30 10.14 -12.08 2.11
C VAL A 30 9.25 -13.22 1.66
N ASN A 31 8.11 -13.41 2.31
CA ASN A 31 7.12 -14.41 1.95
C ASN A 31 6.08 -13.83 0.99
N ASP A 32 5.29 -14.70 0.36
CA ASP A 32 4.31 -14.29 -0.65
C ASP A 32 3.22 -13.38 -0.08
N VAL A 33 2.84 -13.56 1.19
CA VAL A 33 1.81 -12.74 1.85
C VAL A 33 2.30 -11.30 2.05
N ASP A 34 3.56 -11.09 2.40
CA ASP A 34 4.18 -9.76 2.50
C ASP A 34 4.30 -9.09 1.12
N ILE A 35 4.52 -9.89 0.06
CA ILE A 35 4.52 -9.39 -1.32
C ILE A 35 3.12 -8.95 -1.73
N GLU A 36 2.11 -9.80 -1.52
CA GLU A 36 0.69 -9.49 -1.78
C GLU A 36 0.29 -8.21 -1.04
N TYR A 37 0.64 -8.10 0.24
CA TYR A 37 0.32 -6.95 1.08
C TYR A 37 1.05 -5.66 0.66
N PHE A 38 2.31 -5.74 0.22
CA PHE A 38 3.01 -4.60 -0.39
C PHE A 38 2.27 -4.07 -1.62
N PHE A 39 1.84 -4.96 -2.52
CA PHE A 39 1.07 -4.57 -3.70
C PHE A 39 -0.32 -4.04 -3.34
N ASN A 40 -0.98 -4.62 -2.34
CA ASN A 40 -2.26 -4.13 -1.82
C ASN A 40 -2.11 -2.70 -1.28
N SER A 41 -1.03 -2.41 -0.54
CA SER A 41 -0.75 -1.07 0.01
C SER A 41 -0.64 0.00 -1.09
N ILE A 42 0.10 -0.27 -2.17
CA ILE A 42 0.24 0.65 -3.30
C ILE A 42 -1.09 0.83 -4.06
N GLN A 43 -1.85 -0.26 -4.22
CA GLN A 43 -3.17 -0.21 -4.86
C GLN A 43 -4.15 0.62 -4.03
N GLY A 44 -4.10 0.52 -2.70
CA GLY A 44 -4.90 1.32 -1.78
C GLY A 44 -4.70 2.81 -1.99
N ALA A 45 -3.45 3.27 -2.13
CA ALA A 45 -3.14 4.67 -2.45
C ALA A 45 -3.76 5.10 -3.79
N PHE A 46 -3.73 4.24 -4.81
CA PHE A 46 -4.33 4.51 -6.10
C PHE A 46 -5.86 4.64 -6.02
N MET A 47 -6.52 3.66 -5.37
CA MET A 47 -7.97 3.67 -5.21
C MET A 47 -8.44 4.88 -4.41
N GLY A 48 -7.73 5.24 -3.34
CA GLY A 48 -8.03 6.43 -2.55
C GLY A 48 -8.02 7.69 -3.41
N MET A 49 -6.94 7.94 -4.15
CA MET A 49 -6.82 9.16 -4.99
C MET A 49 -7.92 9.26 -6.04
N VAL A 50 -8.36 8.12 -6.61
CA VAL A 50 -9.47 8.09 -7.56
C VAL A 50 -10.81 8.37 -6.87
N GLN A 51 -11.00 7.88 -5.64
CA GLN A 51 -12.21 8.07 -4.84
C GLN A 51 -12.42 9.55 -4.47
N GLU A 52 -11.35 10.26 -4.13
CA GLU A 52 -11.37 11.70 -3.78
C GLU A 52 -11.18 12.64 -4.99
N ASP A 53 -11.35 12.12 -6.21
CA ASP A 53 -11.29 12.89 -7.46
C ASP A 53 -9.95 13.59 -7.77
N HIS A 54 -8.83 13.01 -7.33
CA HIS A 54 -7.47 13.51 -7.61
C HIS A 54 -6.84 12.89 -8.89
N ARG A 55 -7.66 12.60 -9.90
CA ARG A 55 -7.27 11.84 -11.11
C ARG A 55 -6.26 12.58 -11.98
N ASP A 56 -6.38 13.91 -12.08
CA ASP A 56 -5.48 14.71 -12.92
C ASP A 56 -4.04 14.71 -12.37
N GLU A 57 -3.88 14.86 -11.05
CA GLU A 57 -2.57 14.78 -10.41
C GLU A 57 -1.97 13.38 -10.54
N MET A 58 -2.79 12.33 -10.33
CA MET A 58 -2.38 10.96 -10.56
C MET A 58 -1.84 10.78 -11.99
N CYS A 59 -2.58 11.24 -13.00
CA CYS A 59 -2.16 11.17 -14.41
C CYS A 59 -0.83 11.90 -14.65
N GLN A 60 -0.68 13.12 -14.14
CA GLN A 60 0.55 13.91 -14.29
C GLN A 60 1.77 13.23 -13.66
N ILE A 61 1.61 12.58 -12.50
CA ILE A 61 2.69 11.85 -11.83
C ILE A 61 3.02 10.56 -12.58
N MET A 62 2.01 9.73 -12.85
CA MET A 62 2.19 8.38 -13.37
C MET A 62 2.71 8.36 -14.81
N THR A 63 2.39 9.39 -15.61
CA THR A 63 2.79 9.50 -17.02
C THR A 63 4.07 10.32 -17.23
N ARG A 64 4.74 10.76 -16.16
CA ARG A 64 5.96 11.57 -16.27
C ARG A 64 7.12 10.76 -16.87
N HIS A 65 7.42 11.01 -18.14
CA HIS A 65 8.45 10.29 -18.90
C HIS A 65 9.90 10.57 -18.47
N SER A 66 10.18 11.65 -17.73
CA SER A 66 11.52 11.96 -17.24
C SER A 66 11.99 11.05 -16.10
N ASN A 67 11.10 10.22 -15.56
CA ASN A 67 11.36 9.31 -14.46
C ASN A 67 11.17 7.84 -14.88
N ASP A 68 11.86 6.93 -14.19
CA ASP A 68 11.56 5.49 -14.25
C ASP A 68 10.13 5.23 -13.72
N PRO A 69 9.33 4.35 -14.35
CA PRO A 69 7.95 4.09 -13.92
C PRO A 69 7.81 3.65 -12.46
N VAL A 70 8.78 2.90 -11.92
CA VAL A 70 8.76 2.49 -10.50
C VAL A 70 8.89 3.71 -9.60
N ARG A 71 9.73 4.68 -9.99
CA ARG A 71 9.90 5.93 -9.24
C ARG A 71 8.64 6.79 -9.27
N ASN A 72 7.92 6.81 -10.40
CA ASN A 72 6.62 7.51 -10.47
C ASN A 72 5.60 6.90 -9.52
N ILE A 73 5.50 5.57 -9.47
CA ILE A 73 4.56 4.88 -8.57
C ILE A 73 4.95 5.12 -7.10
N ALA A 74 6.24 5.07 -6.78
CA ALA A 74 6.72 5.35 -5.42
C ALA A 74 6.41 6.80 -4.98
N TYR A 75 6.71 7.77 -5.84
CA TYR A 75 6.38 9.18 -5.57
C TYR A 75 4.88 9.41 -5.46
N PHE A 76 4.07 8.75 -6.32
CA PHE A 76 2.62 8.79 -6.22
C PHE A 76 2.12 8.24 -4.87
N ASN A 77 2.69 7.12 -4.42
CA ASN A 77 2.32 6.50 -3.14
C ASN A 77 2.65 7.40 -1.93
N GLU A 78 3.82 8.05 -1.95
CA GLU A 78 4.17 9.09 -0.98
C GLU A 78 3.17 10.26 -1.03
N ARG A 79 2.88 10.78 -2.23
CA ARG A 79 1.97 11.91 -2.41
C ARG A 79 0.53 11.62 -1.97
N ALA A 80 0.01 10.43 -2.28
CA ALA A 80 -1.30 10.00 -1.82
C ALA A 80 -1.38 9.98 -0.29
N SER A 81 -0.29 9.59 0.39
CA SER A 81 -0.25 9.57 1.86
C SER A 81 -0.44 10.97 2.48
N GLU A 82 -0.11 12.05 1.78
CA GLU A 82 -0.35 13.42 2.23
C GLU A 82 -1.84 13.80 2.19
N TYR A 83 -2.57 13.35 1.16
CA TYR A 83 -4.00 13.60 1.02
C TYR A 83 -4.82 12.87 2.06
N PHE A 84 -4.48 11.62 2.28
CA PHE A 84 -5.31 10.77 3.12
C PHE A 84 -5.11 10.98 4.62
N GLN A 85 -4.24 11.88 5.10
CA GLN A 85 -4.02 12.15 6.53
C GLN A 85 -4.01 10.88 7.41
N GLY A 86 -3.37 9.81 6.94
CA GLY A 86 -3.36 8.50 7.64
C GLY A 86 -4.43 7.49 7.25
N PHE A 87 -5.28 7.83 6.29
CA PHE A 87 -6.22 6.94 5.59
C PHE A 87 -5.61 6.38 4.30
N THR A 88 -4.27 6.28 4.21
CA THR A 88 -3.72 5.18 3.42
C THR A 88 -4.35 3.96 4.07
N MET A 89 -5.19 3.23 3.33
CA MET A 89 -5.93 2.05 3.81
C MET A 89 -5.04 1.02 4.52
N ILE A 90 -3.72 1.23 4.47
CA ILE A 90 -2.75 0.54 5.27
C ILE A 90 -1.68 1.56 5.77
N PHE A 91 -1.88 2.06 7.00
CA PHE A 91 -0.88 2.38 8.05
C PHE A 91 0.18 3.45 7.80
N PHE A 92 0.11 4.55 8.57
CA PHE A 92 1.10 4.89 9.62
C PHE A 92 0.88 6.27 10.28
N SER A 93 -0.24 6.95 10.05
CA SER A 93 -0.43 8.27 10.67
C SER A 93 -1.87 8.65 11.02
N PHE A 94 -2.48 7.96 11.99
CA PHE A 94 -3.72 8.46 12.62
C PHE A 94 -3.50 9.68 13.53
N LYS A 95 -2.26 10.16 13.68
CA LYS A 95 -2.04 11.52 14.17
C LYS A 95 -2.15 12.48 13.00
N GLN A 96 -3.13 13.38 13.08
CA GLN A 96 -3.30 14.51 12.17
C GLN A 96 -1.93 15.17 11.93
N GLN A 97 -1.52 15.27 10.66
CA GLN A 97 -0.30 15.96 10.19
C GLN A 97 1.07 15.30 10.42
N ALA A 98 1.19 13.97 10.56
CA ALA A 98 2.53 13.38 10.53
C ALA A 98 3.05 13.22 9.07
N PRO A 99 4.34 13.52 8.82
CA PRO A 99 4.94 13.36 7.50
C PRO A 99 4.96 11.89 7.07
N PHE A 100 5.04 11.65 5.76
CA PHE A 100 5.21 10.30 5.18
C PHE A 100 6.38 9.59 5.86
N ARG A 101 6.10 8.42 6.47
CA ARG A 101 7.10 7.63 7.22
C ARG A 101 7.66 6.45 6.43
N GLY A 102 7.06 6.16 5.29
CA GLY A 102 7.37 4.99 4.47
C GLY A 102 6.15 4.16 4.14
N THR A 103 6.34 3.16 3.29
CA THR A 103 5.28 2.28 2.81
C THR A 103 5.29 0.96 3.58
N PRO A 104 4.19 0.56 4.24
CA PRO A 104 4.13 -0.71 4.94
C PRO A 104 4.13 -1.89 3.98
N ASN A 105 4.80 -2.96 4.37
CA ASN A 105 4.96 -4.17 3.55
C ASN A 105 5.00 -5.47 4.39
N ASN A 106 4.71 -5.40 5.68
CA ASN A 106 4.63 -6.58 6.55
C ASN A 106 3.18 -6.86 6.94
N TYR A 107 2.66 -8.01 6.51
CA TYR A 107 1.28 -8.41 6.79
C TYR A 107 1.05 -8.80 8.25
N THR A 108 2.06 -9.30 8.95
CA THR A 108 1.90 -9.63 10.37
C THR A 108 1.72 -8.35 11.20
N GLU A 109 2.50 -7.31 10.90
CA GLU A 109 2.35 -6.00 11.53
C GLU A 109 0.96 -5.40 11.26
N PHE A 110 0.40 -5.61 10.06
CA PHE A 110 -0.99 -5.27 9.75
C PHE A 110 -1.97 -5.88 10.74
N ILE A 111 -1.89 -7.19 10.92
CA ILE A 111 -2.82 -7.94 11.75
C ILE A 111 -2.71 -7.50 13.21
N GLU A 112 -1.49 -7.28 13.73
CA GLU A 112 -1.30 -6.85 15.11
C GLU A 112 -1.88 -5.46 15.40
N PHE A 113 -1.80 -4.52 14.45
CA PHE A 113 -2.50 -3.24 14.59
C PHE A 113 -4.01 -3.42 14.52
N ILE A 114 -4.57 -4.20 13.58
CA ILE A 114 -6.03 -4.36 13.49
C ILE A 114 -6.56 -4.98 14.80
N ARG A 115 -5.80 -5.86 15.46
CA ARG A 115 -6.13 -6.41 16.78
C ARG A 115 -6.13 -5.36 17.91
N SER A 116 -5.33 -4.31 17.78
CA SER A 116 -5.12 -3.30 18.81
C SER A 116 -5.57 -1.89 18.39
N ALA A 117 -6.34 -1.78 17.30
CA ALA A 117 -6.67 -0.53 16.62
C ALA A 117 -7.36 0.49 17.53
N GLN A 118 -8.19 0.00 18.47
CA GLN A 118 -8.87 0.81 19.49
C GLN A 118 -7.92 1.64 20.36
N ASN A 119 -6.65 1.24 20.48
CA ASN A 119 -5.64 1.96 21.25
C ASN A 119 -5.07 3.17 20.50
N PHE A 120 -5.36 3.32 19.20
CA PHE A 120 -4.80 4.35 18.33
C PHE A 120 -5.81 5.47 17.96
N GLY A 121 -7.00 5.46 18.57
CA GLY A 121 -8.03 6.48 18.38
C GLY A 121 -9.22 6.01 17.53
N PRO A 122 -10.26 6.86 17.40
CA PRO A 122 -11.54 6.46 16.80
C PRO A 122 -11.44 6.12 15.31
N GLN A 123 -10.53 6.75 14.56
CA GLN A 123 -10.33 6.43 13.15
C GLN A 123 -9.73 5.02 12.96
N ALA A 124 -8.76 4.66 13.79
CA ALA A 124 -8.17 3.32 13.77
C ALA A 124 -9.20 2.25 14.20
N ASP A 125 -10.00 2.54 15.24
CA ASP A 125 -11.08 1.64 15.66
C ASP A 125 -12.15 1.46 14.58
N ALA A 126 -12.53 2.55 13.90
CA ALA A 126 -13.44 2.49 12.74
C ALA A 126 -12.87 1.63 11.61
N MET A 127 -11.56 1.67 11.36
CA MET A 127 -10.91 0.81 10.36
C MET A 127 -11.02 -0.68 10.74
N ARG A 128 -10.88 -1.03 12.01
CA ARG A 128 -11.08 -2.40 12.49
C ARG A 128 -12.52 -2.86 12.28
N LEU A 129 -13.50 -2.01 12.57
CA LEU A 129 -14.92 -2.30 12.33
C LEU A 129 -15.20 -2.47 10.83
N TRP A 130 -14.68 -1.57 9.99
CA TRP A 130 -14.80 -1.68 8.53
C TRP A 130 -14.19 -2.97 7.98
N PHE A 131 -13.00 -3.33 8.45
CA PHE A 131 -12.34 -4.58 8.09
C PHE A 131 -13.18 -5.81 8.48
N TRP A 132 -13.80 -5.79 9.67
CA TRP A 132 -14.71 -6.85 10.08
C TRP A 132 -15.94 -6.94 9.16
N GLN A 133 -16.65 -5.83 8.92
CA GLN A 133 -17.86 -5.81 8.08
C GLN A 133 -17.61 -6.27 6.64
N THR A 134 -16.50 -5.82 6.05
CA THR A 134 -16.11 -6.24 4.69
C THR A 134 -15.80 -7.74 4.61
N CYS A 135 -15.29 -8.33 5.69
CA CYS A 135 -14.99 -9.76 5.77
C CYS A 135 -16.19 -10.64 6.13
N THR A 136 -17.13 -10.18 6.96
CA THR A 136 -18.21 -11.02 7.51
C THR A 136 -19.58 -10.77 6.91
N GLU A 137 -19.84 -9.55 6.42
CA GLU A 137 -21.17 -9.15 5.94
C GLU A 137 -21.16 -8.87 4.44
N PHE A 138 -20.25 -8.03 3.96
CA PHE A 138 -20.29 -7.55 2.57
C PHE A 138 -19.58 -8.49 1.57
N GLY A 139 -18.62 -9.29 2.02
CA GLY A 139 -17.78 -10.08 1.11
C GLY A 139 -17.00 -9.20 0.13
N TYR A 140 -16.51 -8.06 0.61
CA TYR A 140 -15.79 -7.08 -0.20
C TYR A 140 -14.29 -7.40 -0.19
N TYR A 141 -13.79 -7.99 -1.27
CA TYR A 141 -12.38 -8.38 -1.42
C TYR A 141 -11.75 -7.66 -2.61
N GLN A 142 -10.73 -6.85 -2.34
CA GLN A 142 -9.95 -6.17 -3.37
C GLN A 142 -8.98 -7.18 -4.00
N THR A 143 -9.15 -7.46 -5.29
CA THR A 143 -8.34 -8.43 -6.05
C THR A 143 -7.90 -7.84 -7.40
N THR A 144 -6.84 -8.41 -7.95
CA THR A 144 -6.27 -8.10 -9.25
C THR A 144 -6.28 -9.29 -10.22
N ASP A 145 -7.04 -10.35 -9.92
CA ASP A 145 -7.04 -11.61 -10.69
C ASP A 145 -7.35 -11.47 -12.18
N THR A 146 -8.06 -10.42 -12.57
CA THR A 146 -8.36 -10.18 -13.97
C THR A 146 -7.09 -9.90 -14.80
N GLY A 147 -6.00 -9.46 -14.16
CA GLY A 147 -4.72 -9.16 -14.81
C GLY A 147 -4.72 -7.92 -15.72
N TYR A 148 -5.89 -7.32 -15.97
CA TYR A 148 -6.04 -6.16 -16.88
C TYR A 148 -5.70 -4.81 -16.24
N SER A 149 -5.48 -4.78 -14.92
CA SER A 149 -5.08 -3.55 -14.23
C SER A 149 -3.61 -3.19 -14.53
N ILE A 150 -3.22 -1.94 -14.28
CA ILE A 150 -1.82 -1.50 -14.36
C ILE A 150 -0.90 -2.24 -13.37
N PHE A 151 -1.48 -2.90 -12.37
CA PHE A 151 -0.75 -3.66 -11.35
C PHE A 151 -0.52 -5.12 -11.76
N GLY A 152 -1.18 -5.64 -12.81
CA GLY A 152 -1.15 -7.05 -13.17
C GLY A 152 -2.04 -7.89 -12.24
N ASN A 153 -1.53 -9.02 -11.74
CA ASN A 153 -2.22 -9.94 -10.83
C ASN A 153 -1.47 -10.26 -9.49
N PRO A 154 -0.87 -9.28 -8.78
CA PRO A 154 -0.10 -9.54 -7.56
C PRO A 154 -0.93 -9.83 -6.31
N VAL A 155 -2.24 -9.55 -6.35
CA VAL A 155 -3.16 -9.72 -5.21
C VAL A 155 -4.30 -10.61 -5.68
N PRO A 156 -4.19 -11.94 -5.49
CA PRO A 156 -5.22 -12.87 -5.94
C PRO A 156 -6.34 -13.05 -4.92
N LEU A 157 -7.54 -13.41 -5.41
CA LEU A 157 -8.65 -13.90 -4.59
C LEU A 157 -8.39 -15.39 -4.27
N LYS A 158 -8.38 -15.73 -2.99
CA LYS A 158 -8.12 -17.10 -2.51
C LYS A 158 -9.41 -17.83 -2.19
#